data_AF-A0A813FFA1-F1
#
_entry.id   AF-A0A813FFA1-F1
#
_cell.length_a   1.000
_cell.length_b   1.000
_cell.length_c   1.000
_cell.angle_alpha   90.00
_cell.angle_beta   90.00
_cell.angle_gamma   90.00
#
_symmetry.space_group_name_H-M   'P 1'
#
loop_
_entity.id
_entity.type
_entity.pdbx_description
1 polymer ?
#
loop_
_entity_poly.entity_id
_entity_poly.type
_entity_poly.pdbx_seq_one_letter_code
_entity_poly.pdbx_strand_id
1 'polypeptide(L)'
;ARGDRAMSRRGQIAIDRIVALRSSVLPIYILIRPDGSVTTADEVSEDGNDFLTTRMSGDQIAFQSIGGDYLSAEGGKVSTRRYCSANERFTVEKQETQYAFRSRCGMYLSVSDRAPFVGLAPTAGDTEVFQLFSLMMCGVNVGQQLDLLDRTGQVVIDNLLDGDQLASMKASLAQ
;
A
#
# COMPACT_ATOMS: atom_id res chain seq x y z
N ALA A 1 17.24 3.58 -46.50
CA ALA A 1 17.30 2.32 -45.74
C ALA A 1 16.83 2.63 -44.32
N ARG A 2 15.61 2.28 -43.92
CA ARG A 2 15.23 0.99 -43.29
C ARG A 2 16.26 0.49 -42.27
N GLY A 3 15.86 0.53 -41.00
CA GLY A 3 16.50 -0.07 -39.84
C GLY A 3 15.51 -0.04 -38.68
N ASP A 4 14.59 -1.01 -38.70
CA ASP A 4 13.51 -1.23 -37.75
C ASP A 4 14.04 -1.70 -36.37
N ARG A 5 13.29 -1.36 -35.32
CA ARG A 5 13.12 -2.07 -34.03
C ARG A 5 14.34 -2.24 -33.10
N ALA A 6 14.22 -1.60 -31.93
CA ALA A 6 13.95 -2.33 -30.69
C ALA A 6 13.29 -1.40 -29.65
N MET A 7 11.97 -1.48 -29.52
CA MET A 7 11.31 -1.16 -28.25
C MET A 7 11.85 -2.15 -27.21
N SER A 8 12.83 -1.75 -26.42
CA SER A 8 13.16 -2.48 -25.22
C SER A 8 12.23 -2.02 -24.10
N ARG A 9 11.02 -2.60 -24.07
CA ARG A 9 10.22 -2.68 -22.84
C ARG A 9 11.02 -3.55 -21.87
N ARG A 10 11.77 -2.94 -20.97
CA ARG A 10 12.39 -3.64 -19.84
C ARG A 10 12.13 -2.87 -18.55
N GLY A 11 11.03 -3.28 -17.93
CA GLY A 11 10.87 -3.41 -16.48
C GLY A 11 11.03 -2.15 -15.64
N GLN A 12 10.07 -1.23 -15.71
CA GLN A 12 9.80 -0.37 -14.55
C GLN A 12 8.99 -1.18 -13.53
N ILE A 13 9.67 -1.74 -12.54
CA ILE A 13 9.01 -2.14 -11.30
C ILE A 13 8.98 -0.89 -10.42
N ALA A 14 7.92 -0.10 -10.57
CA ALA A 14 7.58 0.95 -9.61
C ALA A 14 6.96 0.27 -8.38
N ILE A 15 7.81 -0.13 -7.43
CA ILE A 15 7.39 -0.40 -6.04
C ILE A 15 7.29 0.97 -5.38
N ASP A 16 6.12 1.61 -5.45
CA ASP A 16 5.97 3.03 -5.10
C ASP A 16 5.75 3.32 -3.61
N ARG A 17 5.85 2.29 -2.75
CA ARG A 17 6.27 2.33 -1.32
C ARG A 17 5.83 1.07 -0.61
N ILE A 18 6.71 0.51 0.22
CA ILE A 18 6.39 -0.52 1.21
C ILE A 18 5.68 0.18 2.38
N VAL A 19 4.48 -0.32 2.71
CA VAL A 19 3.64 0.21 3.77
C VAL A 19 3.09 -0.89 4.68
N ALA A 20 2.81 -0.51 5.92
CA ALA A 20 1.90 -1.22 6.79
C ALA A 20 0.54 -0.50 6.82
N LEU A 21 -0.54 -1.25 6.62
CA LEU A 21 -1.92 -0.75 6.64
C LEU A 21 -2.53 -1.05 8.01
N ARG A 22 -2.56 -0.05 8.90
CA ARG A 22 -3.01 -0.20 10.29
C ARG A 22 -4.40 0.38 10.48
N SER A 23 -5.25 -0.29 11.27
CA SER A 23 -6.49 0.32 11.76
C SER A 23 -6.17 1.55 12.61
N SER A 24 -7.01 2.59 12.53
CA SER A 24 -6.83 3.78 13.37
C SER A 24 -7.36 3.61 14.79
N VAL A 25 -8.22 2.60 15.02
CA VAL A 25 -8.93 2.40 16.30
C VAL A 25 -8.63 1.05 16.94
N LEU A 26 -8.24 0.04 16.16
CA LEU A 26 -7.80 -1.25 16.65
C LEU A 26 -6.27 -1.35 16.54
N PRO A 27 -5.57 -2.00 17.49
CA PRO A 27 -4.12 -2.18 17.40
C PRO A 27 -3.77 -3.33 16.45
N ILE A 28 -4.30 -3.29 15.21
CA ILE A 28 -4.14 -4.37 14.22
C ILE A 28 -3.81 -3.83 12.83
N TYR A 29 -3.06 -4.63 12.08
CA TYR A 29 -2.66 -4.42 10.70
C TYR A 29 -3.42 -5.35 9.77
N ILE A 30 -3.74 -4.89 8.56
CA ILE A 30 -4.26 -5.74 7.48
C ILE A 30 -3.07 -6.39 6.77
N LEU A 31 -3.12 -7.72 6.68
CA LEU A 31 -2.08 -8.54 6.07
C LEU A 31 -2.64 -9.36 4.91
N ILE A 32 -1.79 -9.63 3.92
CA ILE A 32 -2.02 -10.64 2.89
C ILE A 32 -0.98 -11.73 3.09
N ARG A 33 -1.42 -12.90 3.56
CA ARG A 33 -0.53 -14.04 3.83
C ARG A 33 0.01 -14.66 2.54
N PRO A 34 1.11 -15.43 2.59
CA PRO A 34 1.67 -16.10 1.42
C PRO A 34 0.70 -17.06 0.70
N ASP A 35 -0.30 -17.58 1.41
CA ASP A 35 -1.37 -18.42 0.85
C ASP A 35 -2.49 -17.62 0.14
N GLY A 36 -2.37 -16.29 0.12
CA GLY A 36 -3.33 -15.37 -0.48
C GLY A 36 -4.50 -14.99 0.43
N SER A 37 -4.54 -15.48 1.68
CA SER A 37 -5.59 -15.10 2.63
C SER A 37 -5.38 -13.66 3.15
N VAL A 38 -6.49 -12.94 3.35
CA VAL A 38 -6.51 -11.60 3.96
C VAL A 38 -6.88 -11.76 5.43
N THR A 39 -6.04 -11.26 6.32
CA THR A 39 -6.23 -11.40 7.78
C THR A 39 -5.69 -10.17 8.51
N THR A 40 -5.75 -10.21 9.84
CA THR A 40 -5.19 -9.18 10.71
C THR A 40 -4.16 -9.75 11.67
N ALA A 41 -3.22 -8.92 12.10
CA ALA A 41 -2.31 -9.21 13.20
C ALA A 41 -2.07 -7.95 14.03
N ASP A 42 -1.71 -8.12 15.29
CA ASP A 42 -1.30 -7.07 16.22
C ASP A 42 0.10 -6.52 15.91
N GLU A 43 0.95 -7.34 15.28
CA GLU A 43 2.30 -6.98 14.85
C GLU A 43 2.56 -7.40 13.39
N VAL A 44 3.52 -6.74 12.75
CA VAL A 44 4.04 -7.11 11.42
C VAL A 44 5.30 -7.95 11.60
N SER A 45 5.45 -9.00 10.80
CA SER A 45 6.60 -9.89 10.86
C SER A 45 7.92 -9.18 10.50
N GLU A 46 9.00 -9.61 11.16
CA GLU A 46 10.37 -9.15 10.86
C GLU A 46 10.90 -9.67 9.52
N ASP A 47 10.31 -10.74 8.98
CA ASP A 47 10.69 -11.32 7.68
C ASP A 47 10.23 -10.46 6.48
N GLY A 48 9.43 -9.42 6.75
CA GLY A 48 8.94 -8.45 5.78
C GLY A 48 7.75 -8.91 4.94
N ASN A 49 7.31 -10.16 5.04
CA ASN A 49 6.21 -10.70 4.22
C ASN A 49 4.85 -10.06 4.50
N ASP A 50 4.71 -9.45 5.67
CA ASP A 50 3.50 -8.79 6.14
C ASP A 50 3.31 -7.38 5.54
N PHE A 51 4.34 -6.84 4.86
CA PHE A 51 4.22 -5.53 4.23
C PHE A 51 3.52 -5.56 2.88
N LEU A 52 2.83 -4.46 2.58
CA LEU A 52 2.16 -4.23 1.30
C LEU A 52 2.94 -3.19 0.51
N THR A 53 2.97 -3.35 -0.81
CA THR A 53 3.38 -2.31 -1.74
C THR A 53 2.15 -1.58 -2.24
N THR A 54 2.25 -0.26 -2.37
CA THR A 54 1.18 0.58 -2.90
C THR A 54 1.45 0.99 -4.34
N ARG A 55 0.39 1.08 -5.14
CA ARG A 55 0.43 1.63 -6.50
C ARG A 55 -0.68 2.65 -6.68
N MET A 56 -0.30 3.87 -7.06
CA MET A 56 -1.25 4.94 -7.34
C MET A 56 -1.59 5.00 -8.83
N SER A 57 -2.86 5.23 -9.14
CA SER A 57 -3.37 5.47 -10.50
C SER A 57 -4.41 6.58 -10.42
N GLY A 58 -3.97 7.84 -10.47
CA GLY A 58 -4.84 8.99 -10.22
C GLY A 58 -5.17 9.12 -8.74
N ASP A 59 -6.46 9.15 -8.40
CA ASP A 59 -7.00 9.20 -7.03
C ASP A 59 -7.21 7.79 -6.42
N GLN A 60 -6.83 6.75 -7.16
CA GLN A 60 -6.99 5.37 -6.73
C GLN A 60 -5.68 4.76 -6.25
N ILE A 61 -5.77 3.97 -5.19
CA ILE A 61 -4.68 3.17 -4.64
C ILE A 61 -4.97 1.67 -4.82
N ALA A 62 -3.93 0.90 -5.08
CA ALA A 62 -3.96 -0.55 -4.99
C ALA A 62 -2.91 -1.03 -3.98
N PHE A 63 -3.26 -2.05 -3.19
CA PHE A 63 -2.36 -2.69 -2.23
C PHE A 63 -1.96 -4.06 -2.74
N GLN A 64 -0.67 -4.36 -2.75
CA GLN A 64 -0.13 -5.59 -3.29
C GLN A 64 0.84 -6.24 -2.29
N SER A 65 0.66 -7.51 -1.96
CA SER A 65 1.62 -8.28 -1.17
C SER A 65 2.97 -8.41 -1.88
N ILE A 66 4.03 -8.74 -1.13
CA ILE A 66 5.33 -9.07 -1.72
C ILE A 66 5.22 -10.28 -2.67
N GLY A 67 4.35 -11.23 -2.36
CA GLY A 67 4.02 -12.37 -3.23
C GLY A 67 3.32 -11.98 -4.54
N GLY A 68 2.95 -10.71 -4.70
CA GLY A 68 2.41 -10.12 -5.93
C GLY A 68 0.89 -10.12 -6.02
N ASP A 69 0.18 -10.52 -4.96
CA ASP A 69 -1.28 -10.56 -4.92
C ASP A 69 -1.85 -9.23 -4.45
N TYR A 70 -2.88 -8.72 -5.15
CA TYR A 70 -3.55 -7.47 -4.83
C TYR A 70 -4.74 -7.70 -3.91
N LEU A 71 -4.95 -6.79 -2.95
CA LEU A 71 -6.19 -6.71 -2.19
C LEU A 71 -7.35 -6.39 -3.13
N SER A 72 -8.41 -7.19 -3.07
CA SER A 72 -9.56 -7.09 -3.97
C SER A 72 -10.86 -6.98 -3.18
N ALA A 73 -11.74 -6.08 -3.62
CA ALA A 73 -13.09 -5.91 -3.11
C ALA A 73 -14.10 -6.25 -4.22
N GLU A 74 -14.62 -7.47 -4.19
CA GLU A 74 -15.54 -8.00 -5.21
C GLU A 74 -16.73 -8.69 -4.55
N GLY A 75 -17.94 -8.43 -5.06
CA GLY A 75 -19.15 -9.12 -4.59
C GLY A 75 -19.46 -8.92 -3.10
N GLY A 76 -19.07 -7.78 -2.53
CA GLY A 76 -19.26 -7.49 -1.11
C GLY A 76 -18.27 -8.20 -0.18
N LYS A 77 -17.20 -8.80 -0.72
CA LYS A 77 -16.19 -9.52 0.05
C LYS A 77 -14.79 -8.99 -0.25
N VAL A 78 -13.91 -9.16 0.72
CA VAL A 78 -12.48 -8.91 0.58
C VAL A 78 -11.77 -10.22 0.27
N SER A 79 -10.88 -10.19 -0.71
CA SER A 79 -10.07 -11.34 -1.14
C SER A 79 -8.79 -10.85 -1.81
N THR A 80 -8.07 -11.73 -2.51
CA THR A 80 -6.88 -11.37 -3.28
C THR A 80 -6.98 -11.78 -4.75
N ARG A 81 -6.29 -11.03 -5.61
CA ARG A 81 -6.19 -11.31 -7.06
C ARG A 81 -4.78 -11.07 -7.58
N ARG A 82 -4.34 -11.89 -8.54
CA ARG A 82 -3.02 -11.75 -9.19
C ARG A 82 -2.87 -10.53 -10.08
N TYR A 83 -3.98 -9.93 -10.51
CA TYR A 83 -4.01 -8.82 -11.45
C TYR A 83 -4.72 -7.63 -10.83
N CYS A 84 -4.16 -6.43 -11.01
CA CYS A 84 -4.78 -5.18 -10.59
C CYS A 84 -5.72 -4.67 -11.67
N SER A 85 -7.02 -4.80 -11.43
CA SER A 85 -8.10 -4.25 -12.25
C SER A 85 -8.95 -3.29 -11.40
N ALA A 86 -10.21 -3.09 -11.78
CA ALA A 86 -11.08 -2.11 -11.14
C ALA A 86 -11.51 -2.49 -9.71
N ASN A 87 -11.49 -3.78 -9.33
CA ASN A 87 -11.90 -4.23 -8.00
C ASN A 87 -10.74 -4.20 -6.98
N GLU A 88 -9.50 -4.07 -7.47
CA GLU A 88 -8.27 -3.97 -6.67
C GLU A 88 -7.84 -2.51 -6.45
N ARG A 89 -8.63 -1.57 -6.99
CA ARG A 89 -8.39 -0.14 -6.90
C ARG A 89 -9.43 0.49 -5.99
N PHE A 90 -8.93 1.23 -5.01
CA PHE A 90 -9.74 1.92 -4.01
C PHE A 90 -9.58 3.42 -4.19
N THR A 91 -10.69 4.16 -4.22
CA THR A 91 -10.64 5.62 -4.11
C THR A 91 -10.21 5.98 -2.70
N VAL A 92 -9.24 6.90 -2.60
CA VAL A 92 -8.71 7.35 -1.31
C VAL A 92 -9.48 8.57 -0.84
N GLU A 93 -10.12 8.46 0.33
CA GLU A 93 -10.76 9.57 1.02
C GLU A 93 -9.92 9.91 2.27
N LYS A 94 -9.28 11.06 2.26
CA LYS A 94 -8.41 11.51 3.36
C LYS A 94 -9.19 12.38 4.34
N GLN A 95 -9.10 12.05 5.63
CA GLN A 95 -9.61 12.86 6.73
C GLN A 95 -8.48 13.11 7.72
N GLU A 96 -7.97 14.34 7.75
CA GLU A 96 -6.81 14.74 8.58
C GLU A 96 -5.57 13.87 8.30
N THR A 97 -5.26 12.91 9.16
CA THR A 97 -4.11 12.00 9.04
C THR A 97 -4.53 10.55 8.78
N GLN A 98 -5.83 10.31 8.62
CA GLN A 98 -6.43 9.01 8.40
C GLN A 98 -6.98 8.88 6.98
N TYR A 99 -7.11 7.63 6.54
CA TYR A 99 -7.52 7.28 5.20
C TYR A 99 -8.65 6.27 5.23
N ALA A 100 -9.71 6.54 4.48
CA ALA A 100 -10.75 5.58 4.14
C ALA A 100 -10.56 5.11 2.69
N PHE A 101 -10.74 3.81 2.46
CA PHE A 101 -10.53 3.21 1.14
C PHE A 101 -11.85 2.71 0.58
N ARG A 102 -12.38 3.45 -0.39
CA ARG A 102 -13.67 3.15 -1.00
C ARG A 102 -13.50 2.26 -2.22
N SER A 103 -14.05 1.05 -2.15
CA SER A 103 -14.09 0.10 -3.26
C SER A 103 -14.96 0.59 -4.42
N ARG A 104 -14.82 -0.04 -5.58
CA ARG A 104 -15.60 0.27 -6.78
C ARG A 104 -17.13 0.18 -6.57
N CYS A 105 -17.60 -0.72 -5.71
CA CYS A 105 -19.04 -0.84 -5.43
C CYS A 105 -19.54 0.21 -4.43
N GLY A 106 -18.68 1.14 -4.01
CA GLY A 106 -19.01 2.25 -3.13
C GLY A 106 -18.90 1.93 -1.64
N MET A 107 -18.55 0.69 -1.27
CA MET A 107 -18.34 0.25 0.11
C MET A 107 -16.91 0.54 0.55
N TYR A 108 -16.69 0.79 1.84
CA TYR A 108 -15.40 1.06 2.45
C TYR A 108 -14.75 -0.21 2.98
N LEU A 109 -13.43 -0.31 2.84
CA LEU A 109 -12.64 -1.34 3.51
C LEU A 109 -12.83 -1.23 5.02
N SER A 110 -13.11 -2.34 5.68
CA SER A 110 -13.43 -2.40 7.11
C SER A 110 -12.58 -3.47 7.78
N VAL A 111 -12.29 -3.29 9.07
CA VAL A 111 -11.52 -4.22 9.88
C VAL A 111 -12.24 -4.56 11.19
N SER A 112 -12.05 -5.79 11.66
CA SER A 112 -12.69 -6.34 12.86
C SER A 112 -11.69 -7.20 13.64
N ASP A 113 -11.83 -7.22 14.96
CA ASP A 113 -11.08 -8.12 15.86
C ASP A 113 -11.64 -9.56 15.85
N ARG A 114 -12.76 -9.77 15.16
CA ARG A 114 -13.45 -11.06 14.98
C ARG A 114 -13.68 -11.36 13.51
N ALA A 115 -13.71 -12.65 13.18
CA ALA A 115 -14.00 -13.09 11.82
C ALA A 115 -15.38 -12.60 11.32
N PRO A 116 -15.49 -12.08 10.08
CA PRO A 116 -14.40 -11.84 9.14
C PRO A 116 -13.54 -10.64 9.56
N PHE A 117 -12.21 -10.84 9.68
CA PHE A 117 -11.27 -9.83 10.17
C PHE A 117 -11.15 -8.61 9.27
N VAL A 118 -11.38 -8.78 7.97
CA VAL A 118 -11.40 -7.72 6.98
C VAL A 118 -12.65 -7.87 6.13
N GLY A 119 -13.37 -6.78 5.94
CA GLY A 119 -14.68 -6.75 5.29
C GLY A 119 -14.94 -5.46 4.53
N LEU A 120 -16.22 -5.23 4.21
CA LEU A 120 -16.69 -4.02 3.54
C LEU A 120 -17.90 -3.45 4.30
N ALA A 121 -17.92 -2.14 4.48
CA ALA A 121 -19.00 -1.40 5.15
C ALA A 121 -19.57 -0.29 4.26
N PRO A 122 -20.85 0.07 4.39
CA PRO A 122 -21.49 1.07 3.52
C PRO A 122 -21.08 2.52 3.84
N THR A 123 -20.52 2.76 5.02
CA THR A 123 -20.14 4.08 5.54
C THR A 123 -18.73 4.03 6.09
N ALA A 124 -17.99 5.14 5.99
CA ALA A 124 -16.70 5.30 6.66
C ALA A 124 -16.92 5.65 8.14
N GLY A 125 -16.93 4.63 9.01
CA GLY A 125 -16.88 4.80 10.46
C GLY A 125 -15.49 4.54 11.03
N ASP A 126 -15.43 4.37 12.34
CA ASP A 126 -14.19 4.17 13.10
C ASP A 126 -13.37 2.96 12.61
N THR A 127 -14.03 1.89 12.17
CA THR A 127 -13.39 0.65 11.69
C THR A 127 -13.00 0.70 10.21
N GLU A 128 -13.35 1.77 9.49
CA GLU A 128 -13.07 1.96 8.06
C GLU A 128 -11.99 3.01 7.79
N VAL A 129 -11.39 3.55 8.86
CA VAL A 129 -10.31 4.53 8.79
C VAL A 129 -8.98 3.91 9.20
N PHE A 130 -7.96 4.17 8.40
CA PHE A 130 -6.64 3.55 8.52
C PHE A 130 -5.51 4.56 8.53
N GLN A 131 -4.40 4.15 9.13
CA GLN A 131 -3.12 4.82 9.04
C GLN A 131 -2.20 4.01 8.12
N LEU A 132 -1.53 4.70 7.21
CA LEU A 132 -0.47 4.12 6.40
C LEU A 132 0.87 4.53 7.00
N PHE A 133 1.70 3.54 7.31
CA PHE A 133 3.08 3.73 7.74
C PHE A 133 4.00 3.30 6.60
N SER A 134 4.81 4.20 6.07
CA SER A 134 5.89 3.78 5.17
C SER A 134 7.06 3.30 6.01
N LEU A 135 7.68 2.19 5.63
CA LEU A 135 8.89 1.70 6.28
C LEU A 135 9.96 1.53 5.22
N MET A 136 11.06 2.27 5.35
CA MET A 136 12.24 2.08 4.52
C MET A 136 13.00 0.82 4.97
N MET A 137 13.11 -0.16 4.07
CA MET A 137 14.00 -1.32 4.22
C MET A 137 15.44 -0.92 3.85
N CYS A 138 16.45 -1.59 4.43
CA CYS A 138 17.89 -1.33 4.30
C CYS A 138 18.52 -0.26 5.21
N GLY A 139 18.11 -0.23 6.49
CA GLY A 139 18.96 0.34 7.55
C GLY A 139 18.71 1.80 7.93
N VAL A 140 17.61 2.41 7.46
CA VAL A 140 17.18 3.74 7.90
C VAL A 140 15.76 3.67 8.44
N ASN A 141 15.59 4.07 9.70
CA ASN A 141 14.36 3.99 10.47
C ASN A 141 13.43 5.16 10.14
N VAL A 142 12.20 4.90 9.72
CA VAL A 142 11.24 6.00 9.51
C VAL A 142 9.79 5.53 9.67
N GLY A 143 9.42 5.04 10.86
CA GLY A 143 8.01 4.86 11.24
C GLY A 143 7.25 6.18 11.33
N GLN A 144 7.12 6.89 10.22
CA GLN A 144 6.35 8.13 10.11
C GLN A 144 5.04 7.84 9.40
N GLN A 145 3.96 8.31 10.01
CA GLN A 145 2.65 8.35 9.40
C GLN A 145 2.76 9.17 8.12
N LEU A 146 2.18 8.67 7.02
CA LEU A 146 2.24 9.42 5.77
C LEU A 146 1.33 10.64 5.87
N ASP A 147 1.91 11.83 5.78
CA ASP A 147 1.17 13.09 5.87
C ASP A 147 0.56 13.52 4.53
N LEU A 148 1.15 13.14 3.39
CA LEU A 148 0.66 13.53 2.06
C LEU A 148 0.88 12.44 1.01
N LEU A 149 -0.18 11.96 0.35
CA LEU A 149 -0.08 11.18 -0.89
C LEU A 149 -0.21 12.16 -2.07
N ASP A 150 0.88 12.51 -2.76
CA ASP A 150 0.80 13.39 -3.94
C ASP A 150 0.31 12.62 -5.19
N ARG A 151 -0.29 13.37 -6.14
CA ARG A 151 -0.88 12.89 -7.39
C ARG A 151 0.11 12.21 -8.34
N THR A 152 1.40 12.33 -8.06
CA THR A 152 2.50 11.70 -8.79
C THR A 152 2.86 10.31 -8.24
N GLY A 153 2.18 9.84 -7.19
CA GLY A 153 2.57 8.64 -6.45
C GLY A 153 3.74 8.89 -5.49
N GLN A 154 4.16 10.15 -5.31
CA GLN A 154 5.20 10.51 -4.36
C GLN A 154 4.58 10.95 -3.02
N VAL A 155 4.74 10.14 -1.99
CA VAL A 155 4.68 10.58 -0.60
C VAL A 155 5.89 11.44 -0.28
N VAL A 156 5.62 12.68 0.06
CA VAL A 156 6.62 13.61 0.60
C VAL A 156 6.69 13.32 2.10
N ILE A 157 7.81 12.76 2.54
CA ILE A 157 8.16 12.69 3.96
C ILE A 157 9.18 13.81 4.19
N ASP A 158 8.75 14.88 4.85
CA ASP A 158 9.63 16.03 5.11
C ASP A 158 10.79 15.59 6.02
N ASN A 159 12.03 15.91 5.61
CA ASN A 159 13.28 15.60 6.33
C ASN A 159 13.66 14.11 6.42
N LEU A 160 13.25 13.28 5.46
CA LEU A 160 13.53 11.82 5.43
C LEU A 160 15.02 11.45 5.41
N LEU A 161 15.84 12.24 4.73
CA LEU A 161 17.29 12.07 4.64
C LEU A 161 17.92 13.46 4.76
N ASP A 162 18.96 13.60 5.57
CA ASP A 162 19.81 14.78 5.49
C ASP A 162 20.60 14.78 4.16
N GLY A 163 21.16 15.94 3.81
CA GLY A 163 21.84 16.14 2.52
C GLY A 163 22.99 15.16 2.26
N ASP A 164 23.64 14.68 3.32
CA ASP A 164 24.79 13.80 3.26
C ASP A 164 24.39 12.34 3.02
N GLN A 165 23.29 11.89 3.65
CA GLN A 165 22.72 10.56 3.42
C GLN A 165 22.20 10.39 1.98
N LEU A 166 21.58 11.43 1.41
CA LEU A 166 21.10 11.42 0.02
C LEU A 166 22.27 11.35 -0.98
N ALA A 167 23.38 12.04 -0.70
CA ALA A 167 24.57 12.02 -1.55
C ALA A 167 25.25 10.64 -1.55
N SER A 168 25.35 10.01 -0.38
CA SER A 168 25.96 8.67 -0.21
C SER A 168 25.18 7.56 -0.93
N MET A 169 23.84 7.62 -0.90
CA MET A 169 23.00 6.68 -1.65
C MET A 169 23.13 6.84 -3.17
N LYS A 170 23.20 8.08 -3.67
CA LYS A 170 23.39 8.35 -5.11
C LYS A 170 24.73 7.84 -5.61
N ALA A 171 25.79 7.95 -4.80
CA ALA A 171 27.11 7.45 -5.14
C ALA A 171 27.14 5.91 -5.17
N SER A 172 26.43 5.26 -4.25
CA SER A 172 26.37 3.79 -4.17
C SER A 172 25.54 3.13 -5.28
N LEU A 173 24.59 3.86 -5.87
CA LEU A 173 23.76 3.40 -7.00
C LEU A 173 24.40 3.64 -8.37
N ALA A 174 25.51 4.40 -8.42
CA ALA A 174 26.24 4.71 -9.65
C ALA A 174 27.45 3.78 -9.88
N GLN A 175 27.63 2.76 -9.03
CA GLN A 175 28.61 1.67 -9.18
C GLN A 175 27.91 0.41 -9.66
#